data_AF-A0A1H4UEX8-F1
#
_entry.id   AF-A0A1H4UEX8-F1
#
_cell.length_a   1.000
_cell.length_b   1.000
_cell.length_c   1.000
_cell.angle_alpha   90.00
_cell.angle_beta   90.00
_cell.angle_gamma   90.00
#
_symmetry.space_group_name_H-M   'P 1'
#
loop_
_entity.id
_entity.type
_entity.pdbx_description
1 polymer ?
#
loop_
_entity_poly.entity_id
_entity_poly.type
_entity_poly.pdbx_seq_one_letter_code
_entity_poly.pdbx_strand_id
1 'polypeptide(L)' 'MSDPKHPELHVNEEPRNDFMDTAIGFGAFFGFLLLMGIVATIITMMRG' A
#
# COMPACT_ATOMS: atom_id res chain seq x y z
N MET A 1 -33.42 -0.08 10.66
CA MET A 1 -32.23 -0.92 10.44
C MET A 1 -31.35 -0.80 11.67
N SER A 2 -31.42 -1.79 12.54
CA SER A 2 -30.68 -1.85 13.81
C SER A 2 -30.38 -3.29 14.24
N ASP A 3 -30.61 -4.28 13.35
CA ASP A 3 -30.25 -5.66 13.63
C ASP A 3 -28.74 -5.82 13.42
N PRO A 4 -27.94 -6.19 14.45
CA PRO A 4 -26.49 -6.34 14.35
C PRO A 4 -26.04 -7.40 13.34
N LYS A 5 -26.94 -8.24 12.84
CA LYS A 5 -26.65 -9.29 11.84
C LYS A 5 -26.61 -8.76 10.40
N HIS A 6 -26.92 -7.49 10.19
CA HIS A 6 -26.80 -6.87 8.88
C HIS A 6 -25.32 -6.85 8.44
N PRO A 7 -24.96 -7.48 7.30
CA PRO A 7 -23.57 -7.61 6.87
C PRO A 7 -22.89 -6.26 6.62
N GLU A 8 -23.65 -5.25 6.21
CA GLU A 8 -23.20 -3.87 5.99
C GLU A 8 -22.80 -3.12 7.27
N LEU A 9 -23.04 -3.68 8.46
CA LEU A 9 -22.67 -3.04 9.72
C LEU A 9 -21.24 -3.37 10.17
N HIS A 10 -20.60 -4.40 9.58
CA HIS A 10 -19.22 -4.81 9.88
C HIS A 10 -18.90 -4.87 11.39
N VAL A 11 -19.88 -5.20 12.23
CA VAL A 11 -19.80 -5.09 13.71
C VAL A 11 -18.76 -6.00 14.35
N ASN A 12 -18.35 -7.06 13.64
CA ASN A 12 -17.37 -8.04 14.09
C ASN A 12 -16.04 -7.94 13.32
N GLU A 13 -15.87 -6.94 12.45
CA GLU A 13 -14.61 -6.71 11.73
C GLU A 13 -13.66 -5.86 12.58
N GLU A 14 -12.36 -6.13 12.46
CA GLU A 14 -11.34 -5.31 13.10
C GLU A 14 -11.36 -3.89 12.54
N PRO A 15 -11.10 -2.85 13.37
CA PRO A 15 -10.98 -1.48 12.88
C PRO A 15 -9.94 -1.41 11.76
N ARG A 16 -10.38 -1.05 10.55
CA ARG A 16 -9.51 -0.95 9.36
C ARG A 16 -9.52 0.48 8.83
N ASN A 17 -8.39 0.93 8.30
CA ASN A 17 -8.27 2.22 7.63
C ASN A 17 -7.87 1.99 6.17
N ASP A 18 -8.87 1.80 5.32
CA ASP A 18 -8.71 1.45 3.90
C ASP A 18 -7.76 2.41 3.16
N PHE A 19 -7.84 3.71 3.48
CA PHE A 19 -6.97 4.71 2.87
C PHE A 19 -5.51 4.54 3.32
N MET A 20 -5.29 4.36 4.62
CA MET A 20 -3.95 4.18 5.18
C MET A 20 -3.31 2.88 4.68
N ASP A 21 -4.06 1.79 4.68
CA ASP A 21 -3.59 0.47 4.24
C ASP A 21 -3.19 0.51 2.75
N THR A 22 -4.01 1.15 1.92
CA THR A 22 -3.72 1.34 0.49
C THR A 22 -2.51 2.24 0.28
N ALA A 23 -2.43 3.37 0.99
CA ALA A 23 -1.33 4.33 0.85
C ALA A 23 0.01 3.72 1.27
N ILE A 24 0.03 2.96 2.37
CA ILE A 24 1.24 2.27 2.85
C ILE A 24 1.63 1.17 1.86
N GLY A 25 0.70 0.32 1.44
CA GLY A 25 0.99 -0.77 0.50
C GLY A 25 1.52 -0.27 -0.84
N PHE A 26 0.86 0.73 -1.43
CA PHE A 26 1.31 1.37 -2.67
C PHE A 26 2.65 2.08 -2.48
N GLY A 27 2.79 2.90 -1.43
CA GLY A 27 3.98 3.70 -1.18
C GLY A 27 5.22 2.85 -0.95
N ALA A 28 5.11 1.76 -0.20
CA ALA A 28 6.21 0.82 0.03
C ALA A 28 6.68 0.18 -1.27
N PHE A 29 5.76 -0.32 -2.10
CA PHE A 29 6.12 -0.97 -3.36
C PHE A 29 6.68 0.03 -4.39
N PHE A 30 6.06 1.21 -4.50
CA PHE A 30 6.58 2.30 -5.33
C PHE A 30 8.00 2.69 -4.90
N GLY A 31 8.25 2.88 -3.60
CA GLY A 31 9.56 3.23 -3.08
C GLY A 31 10.62 2.17 -3.38
N PHE A 32 10.26 0.89 -3.28
CA PHE A 32 11.14 -0.22 -3.66
C PHE A 32 11.52 -0.17 -5.15
N LEU A 33 10.52 0.00 -6.03
CA LEU A 33 10.78 0.10 -7.47
C LEU A 33 11.57 1.36 -7.83
N LEU A 34 11.29 2.48 -7.18
CA LEU A 34 12.02 3.74 -7.36
C LEU A 34 13.50 3.56 -6.97
N LEU A 35 13.78 2.93 -5.84
CA LEU A 35 15.15 2.62 -5.40
C LEU A 35 15.88 1.76 -6.43
N MET A 36 15.24 0.70 -6.93
CA MET A 36 15.80 -0.15 -7.98
C MET A 36 16.10 0.65 -9.25
N GLY A 37 15.19 1.54 -9.66
CA GLY A 37 15.39 2.44 -10.79
C GLY A 37 16.60 3.34 -10.59
N ILE A 38 16.72 4.00 -9.43
CA ILE A 38 17.86 4.85 -9.09
C ILE A 38 19.18 4.06 -9.16
N VAL A 39 19.23 2.87 -8.55
CA VAL A 39 20.43 2.01 -8.58
C VAL A 39 20.80 1.62 -10.01
N ALA A 40 19.81 1.23 -10.83
CA ALA A 40 20.05 0.88 -12.22
C ALA A 40 20.56 2.08 -13.04
N THR A 41 20.02 3.28 -12.81
CA THR A 41 20.50 4.53 -13.43
C THR A 41 21.95 4.80 -13.04
N ILE A 42 22.30 4.72 -11.75
CA ILE A 42 23.68 4.92 -11.27
C ILE A 42 24.64 3.94 -11.96
N ILE A 43 24.30 2.65 -11.98
CA ILE A 43 25.12 1.62 -12.64
C ILE A 43 25.30 1.95 -14.13
N THR A 44 24.25 2.44 -14.79
CA THR A 44 24.31 2.81 -16.21
C THR A 44 25.26 3.98 -16.43
N MET A 45 25.21 5.01 -15.57
CA MET A 45 26.10 6.17 -15.64
C MET A 45 27.56 5.84 -15.34
N MET A 46 27.84 4.80 -14.54
CA MET A 46 29.20 4.34 -14.24
C MET A 46 29.77 3.39 -15.30
N ARG A 47 28.93 2.85 -16.19
CA ARG A 47 29.33 1.91 -17.26
C ARG A 47 29.41 2.55 -18.64
N GLY A 48 28.84 3.75 -18.80
CA GLY A 48 29.06 4.62 -19.96
C GLY A 48 30.37 5.39 -19.84
#